data_AF-A0A3D3TIF3-F1
#
_entry.id   AF-A0A3D3TIF3-F1
#
_cell.length_a   1.000
_cell.length_b   1.000
_cell.length_c   1.000
_cell.angle_alpha   90.00
_cell.angle_beta   90.00
_cell.angle_gamma   90.00
#
_symmetry.space_group_name_H-M   'P 1'
#
loop_
_entity.id
_entity.type
_entity.pdbx_description
1 polymer ?
#
loop_
_entity_poly.entity_id
_entity_poly.type
_entity_poly.pdbx_seq_one_letter_code
_entity_poly.pdbx_strand_id
1 'polypeptide(L)'
;MHLKIYVIALFLLLAGYIHAQNNDRLIQYVCDSLMSVRTGSADENCIPDESGMSFLSCFIITGNAEWITDFNGDGENDLLISIIDEGMGSGGNGFRAEYLVVIMKNGKIAETHSIFGSEKFSMVYLEIKKVQDGRIYAVCHENRKYENYSTTGSYPSDPEQVDLIFQYFDGHMVEHSYIKCPMADMEMSVFNNNMVYKVERKIGLNDLYELQQRETLYFDSSEDHIDAVLEGCRNIYLTFSYDILFPSSIESNQTAIKEALINYISFLSVNTRYTAMLTLLLKKIETTPVFHSAKGNIIDMSYALPDNWEAGIIINKPYYGEEDEVTLTVELSKTTNNLIKNSWNEIKR
;
A
#
# COMPACT_ATOMS: atom_id res chain seq x y z
N MET A 1 -55.58 -16.20 17.24
CA MET A 1 -54.12 -16.29 17.39
C MET A 1 -53.40 -16.29 16.03
N HIS A 2 -53.83 -17.09 15.06
CA HIS A 2 -53.18 -17.21 13.74
C HIS A 2 -53.13 -15.92 12.90
N LEU A 3 -54.18 -15.08 12.90
CA LEU A 3 -54.17 -13.82 12.12
C LEU A 3 -53.07 -12.84 12.55
N LYS A 4 -52.76 -12.76 13.86
CA LYS A 4 -51.67 -11.91 14.37
C LYS A 4 -50.30 -12.39 13.91
N ILE A 5 -50.10 -13.71 13.84
CA ILE A 5 -48.84 -14.32 13.38
C ILE A 5 -48.64 -14.06 11.87
N TYR A 6 -49.68 -14.20 11.06
CA TYR A 6 -49.59 -13.90 9.61
C TYR A 6 -49.32 -12.43 9.32
N VAL A 7 -49.93 -11.51 10.06
CA VAL A 7 -49.68 -10.08 9.90
C VAL A 7 -48.25 -9.71 10.29
N ILE A 8 -47.73 -10.24 11.41
CA ILE A 8 -46.33 -10.03 11.81
C ILE A 8 -45.36 -10.61 10.76
N ALA A 9 -45.60 -11.82 10.27
CA ALA A 9 -44.78 -12.44 9.23
C ALA A 9 -44.80 -11.61 7.93
N LEU A 10 -45.96 -11.10 7.51
CA LEU A 10 -46.09 -10.23 6.35
C LEU A 10 -45.32 -8.91 6.51
N PHE A 11 -45.41 -8.27 7.69
CA PHE A 11 -44.64 -7.05 7.97
C PHE A 11 -43.13 -7.29 7.96
N LEU A 12 -42.67 -8.42 8.52
CA LEU A 12 -41.24 -8.79 8.49
C LEU A 12 -40.77 -9.05 7.05
N LEU A 13 -41.57 -9.72 6.22
CA LEU A 13 -41.26 -9.94 4.80
C LEU A 13 -41.22 -8.63 4.01
N LEU A 14 -42.19 -7.72 4.22
CA LEU A 14 -42.20 -6.41 3.58
C LEU A 14 -41.01 -5.54 4.02
N ALA A 15 -40.68 -5.54 5.31
CA ALA A 15 -39.52 -4.81 5.83
C ALA A 15 -38.21 -5.35 5.23
N GLY A 16 -38.06 -6.68 5.15
CA GLY A 16 -36.91 -7.31 4.51
C GLY A 16 -36.80 -6.98 3.01
N TYR A 17 -37.92 -6.95 2.29
CA TYR A 17 -37.94 -6.57 0.88
C TYR A 17 -37.55 -5.11 0.65
N ILE A 18 -38.08 -4.18 1.44
CA ILE A 18 -37.73 -2.75 1.36
C ILE A 18 -36.25 -2.54 1.70
N HIS A 19 -35.74 -3.25 2.72
CA HIS A 19 -34.33 -3.18 3.10
C HIS A 19 -33.41 -3.69 1.97
N ALA A 20 -33.73 -4.83 1.37
CA ALA A 20 -32.98 -5.36 0.22
C ALA A 20 -32.97 -4.38 -0.97
N GLN A 21 -34.13 -3.78 -1.31
CA GLN A 21 -34.19 -2.78 -2.38
C GLN A 21 -33.36 -1.51 -2.10
N ASN A 22 -33.25 -1.11 -0.82
CA ASN A 22 -32.40 0.01 -0.43
C ASN A 22 -30.92 -0.33 -0.56
N ASN A 23 -30.53 -1.56 -0.21
CA ASN A 23 -29.15 -2.04 -0.33
C ASN A 23 -28.70 -2.12 -1.79
N ASP A 24 -29.54 -2.66 -2.68
CA ASP A 24 -29.22 -2.73 -4.13
C ASP A 24 -29.03 -1.33 -4.74
N ARG A 25 -29.87 -0.37 -4.35
CA ARG A 25 -29.72 1.03 -4.80
C ARG A 25 -28.47 1.69 -4.26
N LEU A 26 -28.11 1.42 -3.01
CA LEU A 26 -26.90 1.94 -2.39
C LEU A 26 -25.65 1.38 -3.08
N ILE A 27 -25.62 0.05 -3.32
CA ILE A 27 -24.54 -0.61 -4.07
C ILE A 27 -24.42 0.01 -5.46
N GLN A 28 -25.53 0.13 -6.20
CA GLN A 28 -25.53 0.71 -7.54
C GLN A 28 -24.96 2.14 -7.52
N TYR A 29 -25.44 2.99 -6.61
CA TYR A 29 -24.94 4.35 -6.47
C TYR A 29 -23.42 4.41 -6.22
N VAL A 30 -22.92 3.56 -5.33
CA VAL A 30 -21.48 3.51 -5.01
C VAL A 30 -20.69 2.97 -6.19
N CYS A 31 -21.11 1.88 -6.82
CA CYS A 31 -20.45 1.31 -7.99
C CYS A 31 -20.37 2.33 -9.14
N ASP A 32 -21.47 3.02 -9.46
CA ASP A 32 -21.53 4.03 -10.52
C ASP A 32 -20.62 5.22 -10.20
N SER A 33 -20.62 5.66 -8.95
CA SER A 33 -19.75 6.75 -8.48
C SER A 33 -18.26 6.37 -8.61
N LEU A 34 -17.89 5.16 -8.19
CA LEU A 34 -16.52 4.66 -8.29
C LEU A 34 -16.10 4.43 -9.75
N MET A 35 -17.01 3.96 -10.60
CA MET A 35 -16.75 3.80 -12.03
C MET A 35 -16.49 5.16 -12.67
N SER A 36 -17.36 6.14 -12.40
CA SER A 36 -17.23 7.50 -12.91
C SER A 36 -15.92 8.17 -12.48
N VAL A 37 -15.47 7.96 -11.24
CA VAL A 37 -14.17 8.48 -10.78
C VAL A 37 -13.00 7.86 -11.55
N ARG A 38 -13.10 6.60 -11.97
CA ARG A 38 -12.00 5.88 -12.65
C ARG A 38 -11.96 6.12 -14.14
N THR A 39 -13.11 6.10 -14.81
CA THR A 39 -13.20 6.14 -16.28
C THR A 39 -13.69 7.49 -16.81
N GLY A 40 -14.20 8.36 -15.93
CA GLY A 40 -14.92 9.58 -16.33
C GLY A 40 -16.39 9.34 -16.66
N SER A 41 -16.88 8.10 -16.61
CA SER A 41 -18.26 7.72 -16.94
C SER A 41 -18.79 6.61 -16.03
N ALA A 42 -20.08 6.63 -15.69
CA ALA A 42 -20.70 5.53 -14.94
C ALA A 42 -20.97 4.30 -15.85
N ASP A 43 -21.12 4.53 -17.16
CA ASP A 43 -21.54 3.51 -18.13
C ASP A 43 -20.34 2.89 -18.89
N GLU A 44 -19.17 3.53 -18.83
CA GLU A 44 -17.96 3.03 -19.47
C GLU A 44 -17.04 2.41 -18.44
N ASN A 45 -16.67 1.15 -18.66
CA ASN A 45 -15.84 0.41 -17.74
C ASN A 45 -14.37 0.32 -18.18
N CYS A 46 -14.01 0.85 -19.35
CA CYS A 46 -12.65 0.81 -19.87
C CYS A 46 -12.14 2.20 -20.23
N ILE A 47 -10.85 2.43 -19.99
CA ILE A 47 -10.15 3.65 -20.39
C ILE A 47 -9.42 3.35 -21.69
N PRO A 48 -9.75 3.98 -22.83
CA PRO A 48 -9.04 3.77 -24.08
C PRO A 48 -7.60 4.34 -24.01
N ASP A 49 -6.69 3.74 -24.78
CA ASP A 49 -5.39 4.36 -25.05
C ASP A 49 -5.55 5.57 -26.00
N GLU A 50 -4.47 6.33 -26.20
CA GLU A 50 -4.49 7.51 -27.08
C GLU A 50 -4.90 7.17 -28.53
N SER A 51 -4.68 5.92 -28.95
CA SER A 51 -5.02 5.44 -30.29
C SER A 51 -6.50 5.04 -30.44
N GLY A 52 -7.20 4.82 -29.32
CA GLY A 52 -8.56 4.27 -29.29
C GLY A 52 -8.66 2.83 -29.79
N MET A 53 -7.53 2.15 -30.03
CA MET A 53 -7.49 0.77 -30.53
C MET A 53 -7.25 -0.25 -29.43
N SER A 54 -6.82 0.18 -28.25
CA SER A 54 -6.66 -0.65 -27.05
C SER A 54 -7.20 0.07 -25.81
N PHE A 55 -7.27 -0.64 -24.70
CA PHE A 55 -7.63 -0.06 -23.40
C PHE A 55 -6.39 -0.03 -22.49
N LEU A 56 -6.22 1.06 -21.75
CA LEU A 56 -5.23 1.19 -20.68
C LEU A 56 -5.64 0.35 -19.45
N SER A 57 -6.92 0.41 -19.10
CA SER A 57 -7.53 -0.34 -17.99
C SER A 57 -8.97 -0.70 -18.32
N CYS A 58 -9.46 -1.78 -17.71
CA CYS A 58 -10.86 -2.19 -17.77
C CYS A 58 -11.30 -2.68 -16.38
N PHE A 59 -12.26 -1.99 -15.79
CA PHE A 59 -12.70 -2.19 -14.43
C PHE A 59 -13.96 -3.04 -14.36
N ILE A 60 -14.01 -3.92 -13.37
CA ILE A 60 -15.20 -4.62 -12.91
C ILE A 60 -15.39 -4.22 -11.45
N ILE A 61 -16.44 -3.46 -11.15
CA ILE A 61 -16.77 -2.96 -9.81
C ILE A 61 -18.06 -3.65 -9.35
N THR A 62 -17.98 -4.37 -8.25
CA THR A 62 -19.10 -5.18 -7.74
C THR A 62 -19.25 -5.07 -6.23
N GLY A 63 -20.49 -4.98 -5.77
CA GLY A 63 -20.84 -5.04 -4.35
C GLY A 63 -21.74 -6.24 -4.06
N ASN A 64 -21.84 -6.60 -2.78
CA ASN A 64 -22.75 -7.65 -2.30
C ASN A 64 -23.59 -7.07 -1.15
N ALA A 65 -24.89 -7.36 -1.11
CA ALA A 65 -25.76 -6.91 -0.02
C ALA A 65 -25.34 -7.45 1.35
N GLU A 66 -24.66 -8.59 1.40
CA GLU A 66 -24.07 -9.17 2.62
C GLU A 66 -22.77 -8.45 3.06
N TRP A 67 -22.26 -7.53 2.23
CA TRP A 67 -21.06 -6.75 2.47
C TRP A 67 -21.35 -5.31 2.91
N ILE A 68 -22.58 -5.07 3.36
CA ILE A 68 -23.03 -3.79 3.91
C ILE A 68 -23.08 -3.90 5.44
N THR A 69 -22.36 -3.01 6.12
CA THR A 69 -22.35 -2.92 7.58
C THR A 69 -21.89 -1.52 7.98
N ASP A 70 -22.11 -1.14 9.24
CA ASP A 70 -21.57 0.10 9.79
C ASP A 70 -20.12 -0.16 10.23
N PHE A 71 -19.13 0.21 9.42
CA PHE A 71 -17.72 -0.05 9.71
C PHE A 71 -17.18 0.92 10.77
N ASN A 72 -17.56 2.19 10.71
CA ASN A 72 -17.03 3.24 11.58
C ASN A 72 -17.86 3.46 12.86
N GLY A 73 -19.03 2.83 12.99
CA GLY A 73 -19.91 2.90 14.16
C GLY A 73 -20.75 4.18 14.22
N ASP A 74 -20.93 4.92 13.12
CA ASP A 74 -21.67 6.18 13.09
C ASP A 74 -23.18 6.03 12.88
N GLY A 75 -23.65 4.80 12.68
CA GLY A 75 -25.05 4.44 12.48
C GLY A 75 -25.52 4.52 11.03
N GLU A 76 -24.65 4.87 10.09
CA GLU A 76 -24.89 4.78 8.64
C GLU A 76 -24.33 3.45 8.09
N ASN A 77 -24.90 2.99 6.97
CA ASN A 77 -24.43 1.78 6.31
C ASN A 77 -23.25 2.11 5.40
N ASP A 78 -22.13 1.44 5.63
CA ASP A 78 -20.95 1.45 4.78
C ASP A 78 -20.90 0.20 3.89
N LEU A 79 -19.99 0.18 2.92
CA LEU A 79 -19.91 -0.89 1.94
C LEU A 79 -18.48 -1.42 1.77
N LEU A 80 -18.35 -2.72 1.57
CA LEU A 80 -17.17 -3.32 0.95
C LEU A 80 -17.48 -3.59 -0.54
N ILE A 81 -16.65 -3.05 -1.42
CA ILE A 81 -16.76 -3.16 -2.87
C ILE A 81 -15.54 -3.90 -3.42
N SER A 82 -15.75 -4.89 -4.28
CA SER A 82 -14.68 -5.54 -5.03
C SER A 82 -14.43 -4.78 -6.32
N ILE A 83 -13.18 -4.45 -6.59
CA ILE A 83 -12.74 -3.82 -7.83
C ILE A 83 -11.69 -4.73 -8.46
N ILE A 84 -11.89 -5.06 -9.73
CA ILE A 84 -10.93 -5.78 -10.54
C ILE A 84 -10.56 -4.87 -11.70
N ASP A 85 -9.29 -4.55 -11.87
CA ASP A 85 -8.75 -4.00 -13.10
C ASP A 85 -8.13 -5.16 -13.89
N GLU A 86 -8.67 -5.44 -15.07
CA GLU A 86 -8.15 -6.47 -15.97
C GLU A 86 -6.89 -5.99 -16.71
N GLY A 87 -6.60 -4.69 -16.67
CA GLY A 87 -5.46 -4.04 -17.31
C GLY A 87 -5.54 -4.02 -18.83
N MET A 88 -4.41 -3.76 -19.48
CA MET A 88 -4.36 -3.56 -20.94
C MET A 88 -4.81 -4.79 -21.75
N GLY A 89 -6.02 -4.69 -22.30
CA GLY A 89 -6.62 -5.64 -23.23
C GLY A 89 -5.90 -5.64 -24.57
N SER A 90 -4.84 -6.46 -24.67
CA SER A 90 -4.23 -7.02 -25.90
C SER A 90 -2.84 -7.66 -25.63
N GLY A 91 -2.26 -7.49 -24.42
CA GLY A 91 -0.94 -8.03 -24.05
C GLY A 91 -0.80 -8.60 -22.63
N GLY A 92 -1.86 -8.54 -21.80
CA GLY A 92 -2.06 -9.42 -20.65
C GLY A 92 -1.11 -9.26 -19.46
N ASN A 93 -0.88 -8.04 -18.93
CA ASN A 93 0.03 -7.84 -17.78
C ASN A 93 -0.52 -7.07 -16.57
N GLY A 94 -1.74 -6.52 -16.60
CA GLY A 94 -2.22 -5.55 -15.59
C GLY A 94 -3.34 -6.01 -14.67
N PHE A 95 -3.46 -7.31 -14.34
CA PHE A 95 -4.53 -7.77 -13.44
C PHE A 95 -4.27 -7.32 -12.00
N ARG A 96 -5.21 -6.56 -11.43
CA ARG A 96 -5.24 -6.15 -10.02
C ARG A 96 -6.65 -6.31 -9.44
N ALA A 97 -6.76 -7.01 -8.34
CA ALA A 97 -7.94 -7.12 -7.51
C ALA A 97 -7.74 -6.35 -6.21
N GLU A 98 -8.68 -5.49 -5.85
CA GLU A 98 -8.71 -4.77 -4.59
C GLU A 98 -10.10 -4.82 -3.97
N TYR A 99 -10.15 -4.76 -2.65
CA TYR A 99 -11.38 -4.54 -1.91
C TYR A 99 -11.36 -3.13 -1.34
N LEU A 100 -12.37 -2.33 -1.70
CA LEU A 100 -12.51 -0.95 -1.26
C LEU A 100 -13.60 -0.88 -0.19
N VAL A 101 -13.20 -0.51 1.03
CA VAL A 101 -14.16 -0.10 2.06
C VAL A 101 -14.57 1.33 1.75
N VAL A 102 -15.86 1.57 1.63
CA VAL A 102 -16.48 2.85 1.30
C VAL A 102 -17.29 3.29 2.51
N ILE A 103 -16.80 4.32 3.20
CA ILE A 103 -17.50 4.91 4.34
C ILE A 103 -18.46 5.96 3.83
N MET A 104 -19.71 5.85 4.27
CA MET A 104 -20.81 6.70 3.86
C MET A 104 -21.07 7.78 4.91
N LYS A 105 -21.51 8.95 4.46
CA LYS A 105 -21.97 10.02 5.35
C LYS A 105 -23.02 10.87 4.67
N ASN A 106 -24.19 10.96 5.29
CA ASN A 106 -25.36 11.67 4.77
C ASN A 106 -25.72 11.20 3.34
N GLY A 107 -25.63 9.90 3.08
CA GLY A 107 -25.94 9.27 1.79
C GLY A 107 -24.92 9.55 0.68
N LYS A 108 -23.70 9.97 1.01
CA LYS A 108 -22.61 10.21 0.06
C LYS A 108 -21.34 9.50 0.49
N ILE A 109 -20.48 9.19 -0.47
CA ILE A 109 -19.14 8.65 -0.20
C ILE A 109 -18.34 9.73 0.55
N ALA A 110 -17.92 9.41 1.77
CA ALA A 110 -17.13 10.31 2.62
C ALA A 110 -15.64 10.03 2.47
N GLU A 111 -15.26 8.76 2.50
CA GLU A 111 -13.88 8.29 2.42
C GLU A 111 -13.84 6.84 1.91
N THR A 112 -12.67 6.44 1.45
CA THR A 112 -12.43 5.08 0.96
C THR A 112 -11.10 4.53 1.46
N HIS A 113 -11.07 3.23 1.73
CA HIS A 113 -9.88 2.52 2.22
C HIS A 113 -9.66 1.27 1.37
N SER A 114 -8.50 1.17 0.73
CA SER A 114 -8.17 0.02 -0.12
C SER A 114 -7.50 -1.08 0.70
N ILE A 115 -7.94 -2.31 0.49
CA ILE A 115 -7.36 -3.56 1.00
C ILE A 115 -6.88 -4.34 -0.21
N PHE A 116 -5.60 -4.69 -0.21
CA PHE A 116 -4.98 -5.46 -1.30
C PHE A 116 -5.66 -6.82 -1.46
N GLY A 117 -6.26 -7.06 -2.63
CA GLY A 117 -6.91 -8.32 -2.96
C GLY A 117 -5.89 -9.30 -3.54
N SER A 118 -5.37 -8.99 -4.73
CA SER A 118 -4.34 -9.77 -5.42
C SER A 118 -3.84 -9.00 -6.65
N GLU A 119 -2.69 -9.37 -7.17
CA GLU A 119 -2.20 -8.93 -8.48
C GLU A 119 -1.65 -10.11 -9.28
N LYS A 120 -1.51 -9.96 -10.60
CA LYS A 120 -1.04 -11.02 -11.50
C LYS A 120 0.20 -11.77 -10.99
N PHE A 121 1.16 -11.03 -10.43
CA PHE A 121 2.44 -11.56 -9.93
C PHE A 121 2.55 -11.54 -8.40
N SER A 122 1.44 -11.32 -7.71
CA SER A 122 1.42 -11.35 -6.26
C SER A 122 1.63 -12.77 -5.75
N MET A 123 2.37 -12.89 -4.64
CA MET A 123 2.55 -14.14 -3.93
C MET A 123 1.32 -14.55 -3.11
N VAL A 124 0.31 -13.67 -3.01
CA VAL A 124 -0.88 -13.85 -2.19
C VAL A 124 -2.16 -13.45 -2.91
N TYR A 125 -3.28 -14.04 -2.51
CA TYR A 125 -4.60 -13.50 -2.84
C TYR A 125 -5.53 -13.55 -1.62
N LEU A 126 -6.40 -12.56 -1.51
CA LEU A 126 -7.34 -12.40 -0.42
C LEU A 126 -8.73 -12.88 -0.83
N GLU A 127 -9.36 -13.67 0.03
CA GLU A 127 -10.73 -14.14 -0.15
C GLU A 127 -11.61 -13.65 1.01
N ILE A 128 -12.65 -12.87 0.70
CA ILE A 128 -13.63 -12.43 1.71
C ILE A 128 -14.57 -13.58 2.05
N LYS A 129 -14.60 -13.98 3.32
CA LYS A 129 -15.48 -15.05 3.82
C LYS A 129 -16.82 -14.51 4.31
N LYS A 130 -16.78 -13.41 5.06
CA LYS A 130 -17.97 -12.74 5.59
C LYS A 130 -17.68 -11.31 5.99
N VAL A 131 -18.70 -10.47 5.95
CA VAL A 131 -18.70 -9.12 6.52
C VAL A 131 -19.79 -9.09 7.58
N GLN A 132 -19.44 -8.70 8.80
CA GLN A 132 -20.39 -8.72 9.92
C GLN A 132 -19.90 -7.82 11.04
N ASP A 133 -20.81 -7.05 11.64
CA ASP A 133 -20.57 -6.23 12.85
C ASP A 133 -19.38 -5.28 12.69
N GLY A 134 -19.33 -4.55 11.56
CA GLY A 134 -18.25 -3.60 11.26
C GLY A 134 -16.90 -4.25 10.99
N ARG A 135 -16.86 -5.54 10.63
CA ARG A 135 -15.63 -6.29 10.39
C ARG A 135 -15.68 -7.11 9.11
N ILE A 136 -14.52 -7.27 8.50
CA ILE A 136 -14.31 -8.10 7.31
C ILE A 136 -13.48 -9.30 7.73
N TYR A 137 -14.02 -10.50 7.55
CA TYR A 137 -13.31 -11.74 7.81
C TYR A 137 -12.87 -12.31 6.48
N ALA A 138 -11.57 -12.51 6.33
CA ALA A 138 -10.96 -12.93 5.09
C ALA A 138 -9.93 -14.03 5.33
N VAL A 139 -9.55 -14.72 4.25
CA VAL A 139 -8.43 -15.65 4.23
C VAL A 139 -7.43 -15.16 3.20
N CYS A 140 -6.19 -14.94 3.62
CA CYS A 140 -5.08 -14.68 2.73
C CYS A 140 -4.44 -16.02 2.36
N HIS A 141 -4.33 -16.29 1.07
CA HIS A 141 -3.87 -17.55 0.50
C HIS A 141 -2.58 -17.36 -0.28
N GLU A 142 -1.72 -18.38 -0.25
CA GLU A 142 -0.56 -18.45 -1.12
C GLU A 142 -0.91 -18.65 -2.59
N ASN A 143 -0.42 -17.74 -3.43
CA ASN A 143 -0.60 -17.80 -4.87
C ASN A 143 0.54 -18.57 -5.54
N ARG A 144 0.42 -19.90 -5.58
CA ARG A 144 1.43 -20.79 -6.20
C ARG A 144 1.52 -20.72 -7.72
N LYS A 145 0.64 -19.97 -8.40
CA LYS A 145 0.75 -19.83 -9.87
C LYS A 145 2.07 -19.17 -10.31
N TYR A 146 2.74 -18.43 -9.42
CA TYR A 146 4.02 -17.77 -9.68
C TYR A 146 5.23 -18.72 -9.59
N GLU A 147 5.21 -19.76 -8.74
CA GLU A 147 6.36 -20.67 -8.57
C GLU A 147 6.68 -21.52 -9.82
N ASN A 148 5.72 -21.65 -10.75
CA ASN A 148 5.88 -22.39 -12.00
C ASN A 148 6.89 -21.78 -13.00
N TYR A 149 7.40 -20.57 -12.76
CA TYR A 149 8.48 -19.99 -13.57
C TYR A 149 9.88 -20.36 -13.08
N SER A 150 10.03 -20.93 -11.88
CA SER A 150 11.32 -21.42 -11.40
C SER A 150 11.42 -22.94 -11.61
N THR A 151 12.29 -23.32 -12.54
CA THR A 151 12.63 -24.71 -12.83
C THR A 151 13.41 -25.31 -11.66
N THR A 152 12.74 -25.89 -10.66
CA THR A 152 13.25 -27.05 -9.90
C THR A 152 12.14 -27.64 -9.05
N GLY A 153 11.72 -28.86 -9.43
CA GLY A 153 10.58 -29.52 -8.83
C GLY A 153 10.82 -29.98 -7.40
N SER A 154 9.86 -29.67 -6.54
CA SER A 154 9.23 -30.53 -5.53
C SER A 154 8.29 -29.64 -4.73
N TYR A 155 6.98 -29.84 -4.81
CA TYR A 155 6.00 -29.17 -3.94
C TYR A 155 5.94 -29.92 -2.60
N PRO A 156 6.53 -29.43 -1.49
CA PRO A 156 6.67 -30.25 -0.29
C PRO A 156 5.60 -29.98 0.79
N SER A 157 4.65 -29.05 0.61
CA SER A 157 3.65 -28.72 1.63
C SER A 157 2.31 -28.22 1.06
N ASP A 158 1.25 -28.27 1.87
CA ASP A 158 -0.02 -27.59 1.60
C ASP A 158 0.20 -26.07 1.43
N PRO A 159 -0.56 -25.36 0.57
CA PRO A 159 -0.45 -23.91 0.42
C PRO A 159 -0.68 -23.20 1.74
N GLU A 160 0.17 -22.22 2.03
CA GLU A 160 0.03 -21.43 3.24
C GLU A 160 -1.23 -20.57 3.16
N GLN A 161 -1.96 -20.50 4.28
CA GLN A 161 -3.11 -19.62 4.42
C GLN A 161 -3.18 -19.06 5.84
N VAL A 162 -3.80 -17.90 5.97
CA VAL A 162 -3.98 -17.22 7.26
C VAL A 162 -5.31 -16.50 7.28
N ASP A 163 -6.05 -16.69 8.38
CA ASP A 163 -7.29 -15.96 8.65
C ASP A 163 -6.95 -14.52 9.07
N LEU A 164 -7.53 -13.56 8.37
CA LEU A 164 -7.36 -12.14 8.64
C LEU A 164 -8.70 -11.52 9.02
N ILE A 165 -8.67 -10.54 9.91
CA ILE A 165 -9.84 -9.75 10.27
C ILE A 165 -9.49 -8.30 10.04
N PHE A 166 -10.22 -7.60 9.18
CA PHE A 166 -10.07 -6.16 9.00
C PHE A 166 -11.18 -5.43 9.77
N GLN A 167 -10.82 -4.30 10.36
CA GLN A 167 -11.74 -3.45 11.10
C GLN A 167 -11.35 -1.98 10.95
N TYR A 168 -12.32 -1.11 11.16
CA TYR A 168 -12.08 0.32 11.23
C TYR A 168 -11.50 0.68 12.60
N PHE A 169 -10.39 1.41 12.61
CA PHE A 169 -9.69 1.85 13.80
C PHE A 169 -8.99 3.17 13.53
N ASP A 170 -9.28 4.17 14.37
CA ASP A 170 -8.67 5.50 14.33
C ASP A 170 -8.68 6.16 12.94
N GLY A 171 -9.83 6.11 12.26
CA GLY A 171 -10.00 6.74 10.94
C GLY A 171 -9.50 5.89 9.76
N HIS A 172 -9.03 4.67 10.00
CA HIS A 172 -8.43 3.81 8.97
C HIS A 172 -8.93 2.38 9.03
N MET A 173 -8.91 1.68 7.89
CA MET A 173 -9.02 0.23 7.88
C MET A 173 -7.69 -0.41 8.23
N VAL A 174 -7.69 -1.30 9.23
CA VAL A 174 -6.51 -2.04 9.68
C VAL A 174 -6.81 -3.53 9.78
N GLU A 175 -5.79 -4.37 9.60
CA GLU A 175 -5.86 -5.75 10.04
C GLU A 175 -5.81 -5.80 11.58
N HIS A 176 -6.62 -6.66 12.20
CA HIS A 176 -6.89 -6.66 13.64
C HIS A 176 -5.62 -6.82 14.49
N SER A 177 -4.64 -7.61 14.05
CA SER A 177 -3.35 -7.75 14.77
C SER A 177 -2.53 -6.46 14.75
N TYR A 178 -2.76 -5.54 13.81
CA TYR A 178 -2.08 -4.25 13.73
C TYR A 178 -2.23 -3.43 15.01
N ILE A 179 -3.31 -3.58 15.79
CA ILE A 179 -3.46 -2.85 17.07
C ILE A 179 -2.36 -3.20 18.08
N LYS A 180 -1.66 -4.33 17.89
CA LYS A 180 -0.51 -4.74 18.71
C LYS A 180 0.84 -4.33 18.09
N CYS A 181 0.81 -3.73 16.91
CA CYS A 181 1.98 -3.27 16.18
C CYS A 181 2.62 -2.09 16.90
N PRO A 182 3.96 -2.05 17.07
CA PRO A 182 4.66 -0.88 17.60
C PRO A 182 4.36 0.41 16.84
N MET A 183 4.06 0.33 15.53
CA MET A 183 3.66 1.48 14.74
C MET A 183 2.25 2.01 15.04
N ALA A 184 1.37 1.21 15.66
CA ALA A 184 0.00 1.65 15.97
C ALA A 184 -0.03 2.81 16.97
N ASP A 185 0.95 2.86 17.88
CA ASP A 185 1.09 3.94 18.87
C ASP A 185 2.11 5.01 18.44
N MET A 186 2.71 4.86 17.25
CA MET A 186 3.77 5.75 16.77
C MET A 186 3.17 6.89 15.95
N GLU A 187 3.68 8.11 16.15
CA GLU A 187 3.39 9.19 15.21
C GLU A 187 4.10 8.89 13.88
N MET A 188 3.32 8.55 12.85
CA MET A 188 3.84 8.06 11.57
C MET A 188 4.41 9.15 10.65
N SER A 189 4.20 10.44 10.98
CA SER A 189 4.74 11.54 10.18
C SER A 189 6.26 11.43 10.05
N VAL A 190 6.77 11.54 8.82
CA VAL A 190 8.22 11.40 8.55
C VAL A 190 8.87 12.76 8.44
N PHE A 191 8.39 13.58 7.50
CA PHE A 191 8.85 14.95 7.31
C PHE A 191 8.21 15.88 8.34
N ASN A 192 8.99 16.89 8.75
CA ASN A 192 8.55 17.88 9.73
C ASN A 192 7.35 18.69 9.19
N ASN A 193 6.39 19.00 10.06
CA ASN A 193 5.20 19.78 9.65
C ASN A 193 5.51 21.26 9.36
N ASN A 194 6.57 21.79 9.96
CA ASN A 194 6.95 23.22 9.87
C ASN A 194 8.15 23.39 8.94
N MET A 195 7.97 23.10 7.65
CA MET A 195 9.00 23.27 6.64
C MET A 195 8.51 24.13 5.48
N VAL A 196 9.44 24.67 4.70
CA VAL A 196 9.12 25.50 3.52
C VAL A 196 8.52 24.67 2.40
N TYR A 197 8.88 23.37 2.33
CA TYR A 197 8.46 22.44 1.30
C TYR A 197 7.03 21.94 1.51
N LYS A 198 6.33 21.69 0.40
CA LYS A 198 5.04 21.01 0.41
C LYS A 198 5.27 19.52 0.62
N VAL A 199 4.55 18.91 1.57
CA VAL A 199 4.56 17.47 1.81
C VAL A 199 3.16 16.92 1.67
N GLU A 200 2.96 16.03 0.70
CA GLU A 200 1.77 15.21 0.60
C GLU A 200 1.92 13.94 1.43
N ARG A 201 0.83 13.50 2.06
CA ARG A 201 0.83 12.39 3.01
C ARG A 201 -0.31 11.46 2.71
N LYS A 202 -0.04 10.16 2.69
CA LYS A 202 -1.02 9.11 2.44
C LYS A 202 -0.79 7.93 3.35
N ILE A 203 -1.80 7.62 4.16
CA ILE A 203 -1.87 6.40 4.96
C ILE A 203 -2.62 5.35 4.14
N GLY A 204 -2.16 4.11 4.17
CA GLY A 204 -2.86 2.99 3.57
C GLY A 204 -2.26 1.67 4.02
N LEU A 205 -2.85 0.55 3.61
CA LEU A 205 -2.28 -0.77 3.87
C LEU A 205 -1.15 -1.07 2.87
N ASN A 206 -0.09 -1.73 3.35
CA ASN A 206 0.91 -2.37 2.48
C ASN A 206 0.48 -3.80 2.12
N ASP A 207 1.30 -4.50 1.34
CA ASP A 207 1.01 -5.85 0.86
C ASP A 207 1.03 -6.92 1.97
N LEU A 208 1.51 -6.55 3.16
CA LEU A 208 1.47 -7.37 4.38
C LEU A 208 0.29 -6.99 5.30
N TYR A 209 -0.64 -6.17 4.81
CA TYR A 209 -1.82 -5.69 5.53
C TYR A 209 -1.49 -4.90 6.81
N GLU A 210 -0.35 -4.21 6.81
CA GLU A 210 0.05 -3.25 7.86
C GLU A 210 -0.25 -1.84 7.40
N LEU A 211 -0.59 -0.92 8.30
CA LEU A 211 -0.59 0.49 7.92
C LEU A 211 0.85 0.94 7.60
N GLN A 212 0.97 1.62 6.46
CA GLN A 212 2.15 2.34 6.01
C GLN A 212 1.80 3.82 5.85
N GLN A 213 2.77 4.69 6.10
CA GLN A 213 2.72 6.10 5.75
C GLN A 213 3.63 6.33 4.55
N ARG A 214 3.06 6.88 3.47
CA ARG A 214 3.81 7.40 2.33
C ARG A 214 3.76 8.91 2.38
N GLU A 215 4.92 9.55 2.29
CA GLU A 215 5.04 10.99 2.18
C GLU A 215 5.85 11.37 0.95
N THR A 216 5.37 12.36 0.20
CA THR A 216 6.09 12.92 -0.94
C THR A 216 6.37 14.39 -0.67
N LEU A 217 7.65 14.74 -0.57
CA LEU A 217 8.13 16.11 -0.41
C LEU A 217 8.47 16.69 -1.78
N TYR A 218 7.86 17.81 -2.13
CA TYR A 218 8.08 18.49 -3.41
C TYR A 218 9.03 19.68 -3.26
N PHE A 219 10.03 19.75 -4.14
CA PHE A 219 10.83 20.97 -4.33
C PHE A 219 10.06 21.98 -5.18
N ASP A 220 10.28 23.29 -4.98
CA ASP A 220 9.45 24.42 -5.47
C ASP A 220 8.90 24.26 -6.92
N SER A 221 7.69 23.70 -7.04
CA SER A 221 6.91 23.47 -8.28
C SER A 221 7.55 22.62 -9.39
N SER A 222 8.69 21.99 -9.13
CA SER A 222 9.30 21.00 -10.02
C SER A 222 8.64 19.63 -9.85
N GLU A 223 8.77 18.77 -10.87
CA GLU A 223 8.51 17.32 -10.74
C GLU A 223 9.50 16.65 -9.77
N ASP A 224 10.56 17.37 -9.35
CA ASP A 224 11.55 16.90 -8.39
C ASP A 224 10.97 16.73 -6.98
N HIS A 225 11.09 15.52 -6.44
CA HIS A 225 10.50 15.15 -5.15
C HIS A 225 11.31 14.07 -4.42
N ILE A 226 11.16 14.03 -3.10
CA ILE A 226 11.65 12.92 -2.27
C ILE A 226 10.45 12.15 -1.78
N ASP A 227 10.45 10.84 -2.03
CA ASP A 227 9.50 9.92 -1.43
C ASP A 227 10.05 9.34 -0.14
N ALA A 228 9.17 9.20 0.85
CA ALA A 228 9.42 8.49 2.09
C ALA A 228 8.32 7.46 2.34
N VAL A 229 8.69 6.23 2.72
CA VAL A 229 7.77 5.17 3.12
C VAL A 229 8.15 4.66 4.49
N LEU A 230 7.27 4.83 5.47
CA LEU A 230 7.39 4.26 6.82
C LEU A 230 6.40 3.11 6.97
N GLU A 231 6.89 1.92 7.28
CA GLU A 231 6.08 0.70 7.42
C GLU A 231 6.73 -0.33 8.36
N GLY A 232 6.02 -1.43 8.61
CA GLY A 232 6.57 -2.58 9.33
C GLY A 232 6.10 -2.72 10.78
N CYS A 233 5.58 -3.89 11.15
CA CYS A 233 5.20 -4.18 12.54
C CYS A 233 6.26 -4.90 13.35
N ARG A 234 6.89 -5.94 12.82
CA ARG A 234 7.97 -6.62 13.57
C ARG A 234 9.27 -5.88 13.48
N ASN A 235 9.64 -5.51 12.27
CA ASN A 235 10.77 -4.64 11.99
C ASN A 235 10.19 -3.37 11.40
N ILE A 236 10.66 -2.22 11.87
CA ILE A 236 10.21 -0.92 11.35
C ILE A 236 11.17 -0.54 10.23
N TYR A 237 10.64 -0.17 9.08
CA TYR A 237 11.40 0.27 7.91
C TYR A 237 10.99 1.68 7.54
N LEU A 238 11.98 2.52 7.29
CA LEU A 238 11.81 3.84 6.72
C LEU A 238 12.73 3.96 5.52
N THR A 239 12.14 4.10 4.35
CA THR A 239 12.88 4.26 3.10
C THR A 239 12.68 5.65 2.57
N PHE A 240 13.77 6.33 2.24
CA PHE A 240 13.77 7.57 1.47
C PHE A 240 14.31 7.28 0.07
N SER A 241 13.66 7.80 -0.96
CA SER A 241 14.09 7.69 -2.35
C SER A 241 14.10 9.06 -3.01
N TYR A 242 15.14 9.31 -3.81
CA TYR A 242 15.31 10.56 -4.55
C TYR A 242 15.98 10.29 -5.89
N ASP A 243 15.29 10.61 -6.97
CA ASP A 243 15.85 10.51 -8.32
C ASP A 243 16.64 11.79 -8.62
N ILE A 244 17.90 11.62 -9.01
CA ILE A 244 18.75 12.74 -9.42
C ILE A 244 19.37 12.47 -10.78
N LEU A 245 19.58 13.56 -11.52
CA LEU A 245 20.41 13.52 -12.72
C LEU A 245 21.86 13.22 -12.32
N PHE A 246 22.34 12.07 -12.77
CA PHE A 246 23.70 11.60 -12.61
C PHE A 246 24.31 11.41 -13.99
N PRO A 247 24.86 12.47 -14.61
CA PRO A 247 25.54 12.31 -15.87
C PRO A 247 26.63 11.25 -15.74
N SER A 248 26.77 10.39 -16.74
CA SER A 248 27.72 9.26 -16.78
C SER A 248 29.17 9.57 -16.34
N SER A 249 29.59 10.84 -16.40
CA SER A 249 30.85 11.34 -15.85
C SER A 249 30.98 11.25 -14.32
N ILE A 250 29.88 11.25 -13.58
CA ILE A 250 29.83 11.18 -12.10
C ILE A 250 29.80 9.72 -11.63
N GLU A 251 29.28 8.78 -12.43
CA GLU A 251 29.26 7.34 -12.09
C GLU A 251 30.64 6.77 -11.79
N SER A 252 31.70 7.34 -12.37
CA SER A 252 33.08 6.93 -12.11
C SER A 252 33.80 7.82 -11.08
N ASN A 253 33.14 8.86 -10.57
CA ASN A 253 33.70 9.84 -9.65
C ASN A 253 33.19 9.64 -8.23
N GLN A 254 33.92 8.84 -7.46
CA GLN A 254 33.60 8.52 -6.06
C GLN A 254 33.46 9.75 -5.16
N THR A 255 34.22 10.82 -5.42
CA THR A 255 34.14 12.05 -4.63
C THR A 255 32.80 12.74 -4.84
N ALA A 256 32.38 12.90 -6.09
CA ALA A 256 31.11 13.53 -6.41
C ALA A 256 29.91 12.69 -5.93
N ILE A 257 30.00 11.36 -6.01
CA ILE A 257 28.97 10.49 -5.42
C ILE A 257 28.88 10.68 -3.90
N LYS A 258 30.03 10.73 -3.22
CA LYS A 258 30.08 10.97 -1.77
C LYS A 258 29.49 12.34 -1.40
N GLU A 259 29.78 13.38 -2.17
CA GLU A 259 29.22 14.71 -1.96
C GLU A 259 27.70 14.73 -2.14
N ALA A 260 27.17 14.06 -3.17
CA ALA A 260 25.72 13.92 -3.37
C ALA A 260 25.04 13.20 -2.19
N LEU A 261 25.63 12.09 -1.72
CA LEU A 261 25.15 11.36 -0.54
C LEU A 261 25.13 12.21 0.73
N ILE A 262 26.21 12.95 0.99
CA ILE A 262 26.32 13.84 2.15
C ILE A 262 25.25 14.93 2.08
N ASN A 263 25.06 15.56 0.92
CA ASN A 263 24.05 16.60 0.73
C ASN A 263 22.64 16.07 0.96
N TYR A 264 22.32 14.90 0.40
CA TYR A 264 21.02 14.26 0.55
C TYR A 264 20.73 13.89 2.01
N ILE A 265 21.64 13.21 2.68
CA ILE A 265 21.44 12.78 4.07
C ILE A 265 21.46 13.97 5.03
N SER A 266 22.26 14.99 4.76
CA SER A 266 22.23 16.27 5.49
C SER A 266 20.85 16.91 5.36
N PHE A 267 20.29 16.98 4.15
CA PHE A 267 18.93 17.48 3.92
C PHE A 267 17.90 16.70 4.74
N LEU A 268 17.91 15.36 4.66
CA LEU A 268 16.98 14.51 5.40
C LEU A 268 17.13 14.70 6.92
N SER A 269 18.35 14.86 7.43
CA SER A 269 18.61 15.00 8.86
C SER A 269 17.96 16.25 9.47
N VAL A 270 17.80 17.33 8.69
CA VAL A 270 17.20 18.59 9.12
C VAL A 270 15.68 18.59 8.92
N ASN A 271 15.21 17.90 7.89
CA ASN A 271 13.83 18.01 7.40
C ASN A 271 12.90 16.88 7.85
N THR A 272 13.41 15.90 8.58
CA THR A 272 12.64 14.74 9.07
C THR A 272 12.66 14.66 10.60
N ARG A 273 11.77 13.82 11.15
CA ARG A 273 11.73 13.49 12.58
C ARG A 273 12.81 12.47 12.99
N TYR A 274 13.59 11.97 12.03
CA TYR A 274 14.64 10.97 12.21
C TYR A 274 16.05 11.58 12.28
N THR A 275 16.14 12.86 12.67
CA THR A 275 17.38 13.65 12.77
C THR A 275 18.52 12.90 13.47
N ALA A 276 18.25 12.24 14.60
CA ALA A 276 19.30 11.57 15.37
C ALA A 276 19.96 10.43 14.60
N MET A 277 19.17 9.56 13.96
CA MET A 277 19.69 8.43 13.18
C MET A 277 20.41 8.90 11.92
N LEU A 278 19.81 9.85 11.18
CA LEU A 278 20.41 10.40 9.96
C LEU A 278 21.70 11.20 10.24
N THR A 279 21.77 11.90 11.37
CA THR A 279 23.01 12.59 11.81
C THR A 279 24.13 11.58 12.11
N LEU A 280 23.80 10.44 12.71
CA LEU A 280 24.78 9.38 12.96
C LEU A 280 25.25 8.72 11.66
N LEU A 281 24.32 8.49 10.72
CA LEU A 281 24.63 7.99 9.39
C LEU A 281 25.56 8.95 8.64
N LEU A 282 25.25 10.25 8.64
CA LEU A 282 26.06 11.29 8.01
C LEU A 282 27.53 11.23 8.47
N LYS A 283 27.76 11.19 9.79
CA LYS A 283 29.11 11.07 10.39
C LYS A 283 29.85 9.82 9.92
N LYS A 284 29.15 8.69 9.75
CA LYS A 284 29.76 7.45 9.24
C LYS A 284 30.17 7.60 7.78
N ILE A 285 29.35 8.22 6.94
CA ILE A 285 29.65 8.43 5.52
C ILE A 285 30.83 9.40 5.34
N GLU A 286 30.87 10.48 6.11
CA GLU A 286 31.98 11.44 6.08
C GLU A 286 33.34 10.74 6.31
N THR A 287 33.37 9.74 7.19
CA THR A 287 34.60 9.04 7.59
C THR A 287 34.88 7.75 6.82
N THR A 288 33.92 7.25 6.02
CA THR A 288 34.06 5.99 5.26
C THR A 288 34.30 6.27 3.78
N PRO A 289 35.23 5.54 3.11
CA PRO A 289 35.34 5.59 1.65
C PRO A 289 34.10 4.97 1.00
N VAL A 290 33.70 5.51 -0.15
CA VAL A 290 32.57 5.00 -0.92
C VAL A 290 33.09 3.99 -1.94
N PHE A 291 32.50 2.79 -1.97
CA PHE A 291 32.92 1.70 -2.87
C PHE A 291 31.81 1.34 -3.86
N HIS A 292 32.21 1.00 -5.08
CA HIS A 292 31.28 0.47 -6.07
C HIS A 292 30.76 -0.91 -5.67
N SER A 293 29.47 -1.15 -5.89
CA SER A 293 28.91 -2.49 -5.71
C SER A 293 29.27 -3.40 -6.89
N ALA A 294 29.57 -4.66 -6.58
CA ALA A 294 29.82 -5.69 -7.60
C ALA A 294 28.51 -6.25 -8.20
N LYS A 295 27.34 -5.83 -7.70
CA LYS A 295 26.03 -6.48 -7.94
C LYS A 295 25.07 -5.66 -8.81
N GLY A 296 25.58 -4.87 -9.76
CA GLY A 296 24.75 -4.08 -10.69
C GLY A 296 24.22 -2.76 -10.11
N ASN A 297 24.32 -2.54 -8.80
CA ASN A 297 24.16 -1.22 -8.19
C ASN A 297 25.44 -0.39 -8.37
N ILE A 298 25.31 0.94 -8.42
CA ILE A 298 26.46 1.86 -8.38
C ILE A 298 27.07 1.80 -6.98
N ILE A 299 26.24 1.87 -5.94
CA ILE A 299 26.61 1.77 -4.52
C ILE A 299 25.60 0.88 -3.79
N ASP A 300 26.13 0.10 -2.86
CA ASP A 300 25.36 -0.69 -1.90
C ASP A 300 26.17 -0.76 -0.60
N MET A 301 25.75 -0.02 0.43
CA MET A 301 26.44 0.07 1.71
C MET A 301 25.44 -0.11 2.85
N SER A 302 25.88 -0.75 3.93
CA SER A 302 25.11 -0.84 5.17
C SER A 302 25.96 -0.39 6.37
N TYR A 303 25.29 0.26 7.32
CA TYR A 303 25.88 0.77 8.54
C TYR A 303 25.03 0.38 9.75
N ALA A 304 25.61 -0.36 10.69
CA ALA A 304 25.01 -0.54 12.00
C ALA A 304 24.94 0.79 12.77
N LEU A 305 23.77 1.09 13.31
CA LEU A 305 23.45 2.23 14.16
C LEU A 305 23.08 1.73 15.58
N PRO A 306 23.00 2.63 16.60
CA PRO A 306 22.59 2.25 17.95
C PRO A 306 21.17 1.65 18.03
N ASP A 307 20.85 1.01 19.14
CA ASP A 307 19.49 0.52 19.46
C ASP A 307 18.85 -0.39 18.40
N ASN A 308 19.68 -1.26 17.81
CA ASN A 308 19.33 -2.21 16.75
C ASN A 308 18.80 -1.56 15.47
N TRP A 309 19.19 -0.31 15.23
CA TRP A 309 19.01 0.32 13.93
C TRP A 309 20.12 -0.07 12.97
N GLU A 310 19.77 -0.18 11.69
CA GLU A 310 20.67 -0.33 10.56
C GLU A 310 20.30 0.73 9.52
N ALA A 311 21.31 1.23 8.81
CA ALA A 311 21.10 2.14 7.70
C ALA A 311 21.67 1.53 6.42
N GLY A 312 20.81 1.30 5.43
CA GLY A 312 21.18 0.92 4.07
C GLY A 312 21.27 2.14 3.16
N ILE A 313 22.23 2.13 2.23
CA ILE A 313 22.38 3.14 1.18
C ILE A 313 22.54 2.41 -0.14
N ILE A 314 21.66 2.72 -1.08
CA ILE A 314 21.67 2.16 -2.42
C ILE A 314 21.72 3.32 -3.41
N ILE A 315 22.60 3.22 -4.39
CA ILE A 315 22.52 4.04 -5.61
C ILE A 315 22.47 3.09 -6.79
N ASN A 316 21.46 3.24 -7.61
CA ASN A 316 21.27 2.42 -8.80
C ASN A 316 20.71 3.24 -9.95
N LYS A 317 20.92 2.74 -11.17
CA LYS A 317 20.19 3.26 -12.33
C LYS A 317 18.76 2.74 -12.29
N PRO A 318 17.75 3.58 -12.56
CA PRO A 318 16.39 3.11 -12.75
C PRO A 318 16.37 2.11 -13.91
N TYR A 319 15.62 1.02 -13.74
CA TYR A 319 15.55 -0.06 -14.75
C TYR A 319 14.93 0.40 -16.07
N TYR A 320 14.16 1.51 -16.06
CA TYR A 320 13.47 2.10 -17.22
C TYR A 320 13.65 3.62 -17.35
N GLY A 321 14.64 4.24 -16.68
CA GLY A 321 14.82 5.69 -16.73
C GLY A 321 15.71 6.18 -17.87
N GLU A 322 15.84 7.50 -18.01
CA GLU A 322 16.76 8.12 -18.95
C GLU A 322 18.21 7.70 -18.65
N GLU A 323 19.08 7.65 -19.67
CA GLU A 323 20.45 7.10 -19.54
C GLU A 323 21.31 7.82 -18.46
N ASP A 324 20.87 8.99 -18.00
CA ASP A 324 21.55 9.90 -17.08
C ASP A 324 20.82 10.10 -15.73
N GLU A 325 19.86 9.24 -15.34
CA GLU A 325 19.22 9.30 -14.02
C GLU A 325 19.73 8.20 -13.08
N VAL A 326 19.83 8.50 -11.78
CA VAL A 326 20.05 7.51 -10.72
C VAL A 326 19.11 7.76 -9.55
N THR A 327 18.69 6.68 -8.92
CA THR A 327 17.93 6.73 -7.68
C THR A 327 18.90 6.61 -6.50
N LEU A 328 18.83 7.58 -5.59
CA LEU A 328 19.44 7.53 -4.27
C LEU A 328 18.40 6.99 -3.28
N THR A 329 18.71 5.88 -2.63
CA THR A 329 17.87 5.31 -1.58
C THR A 329 18.61 5.25 -0.26
N VAL A 330 17.98 5.76 0.80
CA VAL A 330 18.42 5.63 2.19
C VAL A 330 17.36 4.85 2.96
N GLU A 331 17.71 3.67 3.44
CA GLU A 331 16.85 2.83 4.28
C GLU A 331 17.31 2.94 5.73
N LEU A 332 16.40 3.19 6.66
CA LEU A 332 16.59 2.98 8.09
C LEU A 332 15.71 1.83 8.52
N SER A 333 16.30 0.78 9.08
CA SER A 333 15.56 -0.37 9.60
C SER A 333 15.85 -0.58 11.07
N LYS A 334 14.81 -0.83 11.86
CA LYS A 334 14.92 -1.21 13.27
C LYS A 334 14.50 -2.66 13.43
N THR A 335 15.46 -3.52 13.73
CA THR A 335 15.20 -4.96 13.88
C THR A 335 14.90 -5.29 15.34
N THR A 336 13.73 -5.88 15.62
CA THR A 336 13.38 -6.30 16.99
C THR A 336 13.66 -7.77 17.26
N ASN A 337 13.80 -8.60 16.21
CA ASN A 337 14.18 -10.01 16.31
C ASN A 337 14.92 -10.50 15.05
N ASN A 338 15.99 -11.28 15.23
CA ASN A 338 16.78 -11.91 14.15
C ASN A 338 16.07 -13.11 13.48
N LEU A 339 14.74 -13.22 13.54
CA LEU A 339 14.02 -14.32 12.91
C LEU A 339 14.06 -14.16 11.38
N ILE A 340 14.20 -15.29 10.69
CA ILE A 340 14.37 -15.37 9.24
C ILE A 340 13.20 -14.67 8.54
N LYS A 341 13.53 -13.69 7.67
CA LYS A 341 12.61 -12.99 6.77
C LYS A 341 11.92 -14.01 5.86
N ASN A 342 10.71 -14.43 6.22
CA ASN A 342 9.77 -15.08 5.31
C ASN A 342 8.47 -14.28 5.38
N SER A 343 8.01 -13.78 4.23
CA SER A 343 6.77 -12.97 4.12
C SER A 343 5.59 -13.68 4.79
N TRP A 344 5.49 -15.00 4.67
CA TRP A 344 4.43 -15.78 5.34
C TRP A 344 4.49 -15.73 6.86
N ASN A 345 5.69 -15.73 7.43
CA ASN A 345 5.83 -15.60 8.88
C ASN A 345 5.40 -14.22 9.35
N GLU A 346 5.60 -13.17 8.55
CA GLU A 346 5.15 -11.81 8.86
C GLU A 346 3.62 -11.69 8.82
N ILE A 347 2.96 -12.30 7.83
CA ILE A 347 1.49 -12.25 7.72
C ILE A 347 0.83 -13.09 8.84
N LYS A 348 1.40 -14.24 9.23
CA LYS A 348 0.88 -15.14 10.29
C LYS A 348 0.95 -14.63 11.75
N ARG A 349 1.34 -13.38 11.95
CA ARG A 349 1.79 -12.84 13.25
C ARG A 349 0.78 -12.85 14.39
#